data_AF-A0A7Y8SNX9-F1
#
_entry.id   AF-A0A7Y8SNX9-F1
#
_cell.length_a   1.000
_cell.length_b   1.000
_cell.length_c   1.000
_cell.angle_alpha   90.00
_cell.angle_beta   90.00
_cell.angle_gamma   90.00
#
_symmetry.space_group_name_H-M   'P 1'
#
loop_
_entity.id
_entity.type
_entity.pdbx_description
1 polymer ?
#
loop_
_entity_poly.entity_id
_entity_poly.type
_entity_poly.pdbx_seq_one_letter_code
_entity_poly.pdbx_strand_id
1 'polypeptide(L)'
;MTASTHTLPPNTSVTRVMTLVLACLMPGVLVYVWQFGWGIVINLVWASLLALGIEALALRLRGYPLKPFLTDGSAVVTAWLLALSIPPLAPWWMTLVGMIFAIGVAKHLYGGLGQNIFNPAMIGFAVLIISFPVQMTQWSAPLSLAGHAPNFTESLSLIFADTLPDGVNLDAIISATPLDTVRTGLMQQHTLDEIHGASRIFGQIGGVGSEWVAAAYLVGGIALWAFRIVPWQVPVAFLAGIWLTAGFLHWFDTGRYAAPWFQIAMPSSMLGAFFIATDPVSGSTTPKGRLIFGLGAGFLTVIIRAFGGYPDGVAFSILLMNLCVPLIDAWTQPRVFGTAKD
;
A
#
# COMPACT_ATOMS: atom_id res chain seq x y z
N MET A 1 -41.37 18.46 -26.91
CA MET A 1 -40.12 17.67 -26.88
C MET A 1 -39.89 17.23 -25.45
N THR A 2 -40.32 16.02 -25.12
CA THR A 2 -40.13 15.41 -23.80
C THR A 2 -38.66 15.02 -23.67
N ALA A 3 -37.91 15.71 -22.81
CA ALA A 3 -36.57 15.30 -22.44
C ALA A 3 -36.67 13.95 -21.71
N SER A 4 -36.28 12.88 -22.39
CA SER A 4 -36.03 11.59 -21.75
C SER A 4 -34.77 11.74 -20.90
N THR A 5 -34.95 12.04 -19.62
CA THR A 5 -33.92 11.76 -18.61
C THR A 5 -33.68 10.26 -18.63
N HIS A 6 -32.55 9.82 -19.21
CA HIS A 6 -32.07 8.46 -19.04
C HIS A 6 -31.77 8.24 -17.55
N THR A 7 -32.78 7.80 -16.81
CA THR A 7 -32.68 7.30 -15.44
C THR A 7 -32.09 5.89 -15.48
N LEU A 8 -30.79 5.79 -15.73
CA LEU A 8 -30.03 4.64 -15.25
C LEU A 8 -29.24 5.15 -14.04
N PRO A 9 -29.59 4.77 -12.80
CA PRO A 9 -28.68 5.03 -11.70
C PRO A 9 -27.36 4.32 -12.02
N PRO A 10 -26.18 4.96 -11.84
CA PRO A 10 -24.94 4.21 -11.82
C PRO A 10 -25.03 3.22 -10.65
N ASN A 11 -25.24 1.94 -10.96
CA ASN A 11 -25.76 0.93 -10.03
C ASN A 11 -24.71 0.36 -9.06
N THR A 12 -23.68 1.15 -8.73
CA THR A 12 -22.66 0.83 -7.74
C THR A 12 -22.51 2.03 -6.83
N SER A 13 -23.10 1.95 -5.63
CA SER A 13 -22.83 2.94 -4.60
C SER A 13 -21.35 2.90 -4.23
N VAL A 14 -20.75 4.06 -3.99
CA VAL A 14 -19.38 4.19 -3.50
C VAL A 14 -19.16 3.29 -2.29
N THR A 15 -20.12 3.29 -1.36
CA THR A 15 -20.13 2.40 -0.19
C THR A 15 -19.96 0.94 -0.57
N ARG A 16 -20.69 0.44 -1.59
CA ARG A 16 -20.59 -0.96 -2.03
C ARG A 16 -19.18 -1.26 -2.55
N VAL A 17 -18.61 -0.36 -3.35
CA VAL A 17 -17.26 -0.52 -3.90
C VAL A 17 -16.23 -0.56 -2.76
N MET A 18 -16.27 0.42 -1.86
CA MET A 18 -15.31 0.50 -0.74
C MET A 18 -15.44 -0.67 0.22
N THR A 19 -16.66 -1.12 0.53
CA THR A 19 -16.89 -2.29 1.37
C THR A 19 -16.32 -3.56 0.71
N LEU A 20 -16.45 -3.68 -0.61
CA LEU A 20 -15.90 -4.83 -1.33
C LEU A 20 -14.37 -4.78 -1.39
N VAL A 21 -13.77 -3.58 -1.50
CA VAL A 21 -12.31 -3.41 -1.36
C VAL A 21 -11.83 -3.88 0.02
N LEU A 22 -12.49 -3.48 1.10
CA LEU A 22 -12.19 -3.96 2.45
C LEU A 22 -12.35 -5.48 2.56
N ALA A 23 -13.43 -6.05 2.01
CA ALA A 23 -13.66 -7.49 2.02
C ALA A 23 -12.57 -8.25 1.24
N CYS A 24 -12.11 -7.72 0.11
CA CYS A 24 -11.01 -8.29 -0.67
C CYS A 24 -9.64 -8.12 -0.02
N LEU A 25 -9.45 -7.14 0.88
CA LEU A 25 -8.24 -7.01 1.69
C LEU A 25 -8.17 -8.07 2.80
N MET A 26 -9.31 -8.58 3.28
CA MET A 26 -9.39 -9.49 4.42
C MET A 26 -8.50 -10.74 4.31
N PRO A 27 -8.42 -11.47 3.19
CA PRO A 27 -7.52 -12.61 3.08
C PRO A 27 -6.06 -12.24 3.40
N GLY A 28 -5.60 -11.11 2.86
CA GLY A 28 -4.28 -10.57 3.13
C GLY A 28 -4.09 -10.20 4.60
N VAL A 29 -5.06 -9.49 5.19
CA VAL A 29 -5.05 -9.13 6.61
C VAL A 29 -4.99 -10.36 7.51
N LEU A 30 -5.80 -11.39 7.24
CA LEU A 30 -5.85 -12.61 8.04
C LEU A 30 -4.51 -13.36 8.03
N VAL A 31 -3.90 -13.51 6.85
CA VAL A 31 -2.56 -14.12 6.74
C VAL A 31 -1.50 -13.24 7.38
N TYR A 32 -1.63 -11.91 7.27
CA TYR A 32 -0.70 -10.98 7.90
C TYR A 32 -0.74 -11.12 9.44
N VAL A 33 -1.94 -11.14 10.03
CA VAL A 33 -2.14 -11.38 11.47
C VAL A 33 -1.60 -12.74 11.89
N TRP A 34 -1.84 -13.77 11.08
CA TRP A 34 -1.35 -15.11 11.36
C TRP A 34 0.18 -15.20 11.36
N GLN A 35 0.87 -14.43 10.52
CA GLN A 35 2.32 -14.48 10.38
C GLN A 35 3.08 -13.49 11.26
N PHE A 36 2.47 -12.37 11.67
CA PHE A 36 3.15 -11.27 12.35
C PHE A 36 2.44 -10.78 13.63
N GLY A 37 1.30 -11.36 13.99
CA GLY A 37 0.66 -11.18 15.29
C GLY A 37 -0.39 -10.07 15.37
N TRP A 38 -0.79 -9.74 16.61
CA TRP A 38 -1.98 -8.95 16.91
C TRP A 38 -1.84 -7.45 16.63
N GLY A 39 -0.62 -6.93 16.56
CA GLY A 39 -0.36 -5.50 16.29
C GLY A 39 -1.09 -4.99 15.05
N ILE A 40 -1.24 -5.84 14.02
CA ILE A 40 -1.95 -5.50 12.79
C ILE A 40 -3.42 -5.18 13.05
N VAL A 41 -4.13 -6.02 13.82
CA VAL A 41 -5.56 -5.80 14.14
C VAL A 41 -5.72 -4.53 14.96
N ILE A 42 -4.86 -4.34 15.96
CA ILE A 42 -4.88 -3.16 16.84
C ILE A 42 -4.67 -1.90 16.00
N ASN A 43 -3.68 -1.89 15.11
CA ASN A 43 -3.38 -0.74 14.27
C ASN A 43 -4.49 -0.48 13.24
N LEU A 44 -5.10 -1.51 12.65
CA LEU A 44 -6.25 -1.36 11.75
C LEU A 44 -7.45 -0.71 12.44
N VAL A 45 -7.79 -1.17 13.65
CA VAL A 45 -8.90 -0.60 14.45
C VAL A 45 -8.56 0.83 14.84
N TRP A 46 -7.36 1.07 15.34
CA TRP A 46 -6.92 2.41 15.76
C TRP A 46 -6.91 3.41 14.60
N ALA A 47 -6.32 3.04 13.46
CA ALA A 47 -6.31 3.86 12.26
C ALA A 47 -7.73 4.17 11.76
N SER A 48 -8.65 3.19 11.83
CA SER A 48 -10.04 3.39 11.41
C SER A 48 -10.77 4.39 12.31
N LEU A 49 -10.58 4.30 13.63
CA LEU A 49 -11.13 5.26 14.59
C LEU A 49 -10.60 6.67 14.35
N LEU A 50 -9.30 6.79 14.12
CA LEU A 50 -8.65 8.06 13.82
C LEU A 50 -9.14 8.65 12.50
N ALA A 51 -9.23 7.85 11.43
CA ALA A 51 -9.67 8.31 10.13
C ALA A 51 -11.11 8.85 10.18
N LEU A 52 -12.02 8.12 10.82
CA LEU A 52 -13.40 8.55 11.01
C LEU A 52 -13.50 9.80 11.89
N GLY A 53 -12.69 9.89 12.95
CA GLY A 53 -12.63 11.07 13.82
C GLY A 53 -12.15 12.33 13.08
N ILE A 54 -11.07 12.21 12.31
CA ILE A 54 -10.49 13.32 11.54
C ILE A 54 -11.43 13.73 10.40
N GLU A 55 -12.04 12.78 9.69
CA GLU A 55 -13.03 13.06 8.65
C GLU A 55 -14.27 13.76 9.24
N ALA A 56 -14.80 13.26 10.37
CA ALA A 56 -15.92 13.89 11.05
C ALA A 56 -15.61 15.34 11.47
N LEU A 57 -14.40 15.57 11.99
CA LEU A 57 -13.94 16.91 12.35
C LEU A 57 -13.85 17.82 11.11
N ALA A 58 -13.22 17.36 10.03
CA ALA A 58 -13.06 18.13 8.80
C ALA A 58 -14.41 18.50 8.16
N LEU A 59 -15.36 17.56 8.13
CA LEU A 59 -16.72 17.79 7.62
C LEU A 59 -17.47 18.79 8.49
N ARG A 60 -17.37 18.68 9.82
CA ARG A 60 -18.00 19.60 10.76
C ARG A 60 -17.46 21.03 10.61
N LEU A 61 -16.14 21.19 10.48
CA LEU A 61 -15.50 22.48 10.26
C LEU A 61 -15.92 23.13 8.94
N ARG A 62 -16.25 22.33 7.92
CA ARG A 62 -16.71 22.79 6.61
C ARG A 62 -18.24 22.92 6.49
N GLY A 63 -19.01 22.58 7.53
CA GLY A 63 -20.47 22.64 7.51
C GLY A 63 -21.16 21.59 6.62
N TYR A 64 -20.50 20.48 6.31
CA TYR A 64 -21.10 19.38 5.51
C TYR A 64 -21.85 18.36 6.40
N PRO A 65 -22.87 17.67 5.86
CA PRO A 65 -23.57 16.62 6.59
C PRO A 65 -22.65 15.41 6.85
N LEU A 66 -22.60 14.93 8.09
CA LEU A 66 -21.67 13.86 8.51
C LEU A 66 -22.03 12.48 7.94
N LYS A 67 -23.31 12.09 8.01
CA LYS A 67 -23.75 10.71 7.75
C LYS A 67 -23.33 10.17 6.37
N PRO A 68 -23.57 10.88 5.24
CA PRO A 68 -23.28 10.32 3.92
C PRO A 68 -21.80 9.97 3.73
N PHE A 69 -20.91 10.87 4.15
CA PHE A 69 -19.46 10.70 3.97
C PHE A 69 -18.86 9.69 4.95
N LEU A 70 -19.26 9.70 6.23
CA LEU A 70 -18.75 8.72 7.20
C LEU A 70 -19.17 7.28 6.87
N THR A 71 -20.25 7.10 6.12
CA THR A 71 -20.75 5.77 5.70
C THR A 71 -20.28 5.35 4.31
N ASP A 72 -19.48 6.15 3.62
CA ASP A 72 -18.99 5.82 2.27
C ASP A 72 -17.85 4.78 2.28
N GLY A 73 -17.25 4.53 3.45
CA GLY A 73 -16.18 3.56 3.67
C GLY A 73 -14.79 4.00 3.18
N SER A 74 -14.67 5.15 2.51
CA SER A 74 -13.42 5.61 1.90
C SER A 74 -12.36 6.00 2.92
N ALA A 75 -12.74 6.59 4.06
CA ALA A 75 -11.80 6.84 5.15
C ALA A 75 -11.26 5.55 5.77
N VAL A 76 -12.10 4.51 5.89
CA VAL A 76 -11.67 3.20 6.43
C VAL A 76 -10.73 2.50 5.47
N VAL A 77 -10.99 2.54 4.16
CA VAL A 77 -10.04 2.03 3.15
C VAL A 77 -8.70 2.76 3.25
N THR A 78 -8.72 4.09 3.34
CA THR A 78 -7.50 4.90 3.51
C THR A 78 -6.74 4.52 4.79
N ALA A 79 -7.47 4.32 5.90
CA ALA A 79 -6.91 3.90 7.17
C ALA A 79 -6.22 2.55 7.08
N TRP A 80 -6.87 1.56 6.46
CA TRP A 80 -6.34 0.22 6.30
C TRP A 80 -5.10 0.20 5.41
N LEU A 81 -5.15 0.89 4.27
CA LEU A 81 -4.00 0.97 3.38
C LEU A 81 -2.78 1.61 4.06
N LEU A 82 -2.97 2.65 4.88
CA LEU A 82 -1.86 3.21 5.66
C LEU A 82 -1.38 2.24 6.74
N ALA A 83 -2.30 1.72 7.57
CA ALA A 83 -1.97 0.85 8.70
C ALA A 83 -1.25 -0.44 8.27
N LEU A 84 -1.59 -0.99 7.10
CA LEU A 84 -0.91 -2.16 6.51
C LEU A 84 0.43 -1.81 5.85
N SER A 85 0.73 -0.52 5.67
CA SER A 85 1.97 -0.04 5.08
C SER A 85 2.97 0.45 6.13
N ILE A 86 2.59 0.56 7.40
CA ILE A 86 3.49 0.96 8.50
C ILE A 86 3.78 -0.24 9.42
N PRO A 87 4.84 -0.19 10.24
CA PRO A 87 5.14 -1.27 11.18
C PRO A 87 3.94 -1.60 12.09
N PRO A 88 3.60 -2.89 12.29
CA PRO A 88 2.41 -3.27 13.07
C PRO A 88 2.42 -2.83 14.53
N LEU A 89 3.60 -2.71 15.12
CA LEU A 89 3.82 -2.29 16.51
C LEU A 89 4.26 -0.83 16.61
N ALA A 90 4.05 -0.03 15.56
CA ALA A 90 4.35 1.39 15.57
C ALA A 90 3.59 2.08 16.73
N PRO A 91 4.22 3.06 17.42
CA PRO A 91 3.55 3.82 18.47
C PRO A 91 2.26 4.49 17.98
N TRP A 92 1.23 4.53 18.83
CA TRP A 92 -0.10 5.05 18.49
C TRP A 92 -0.09 6.46 17.85
N TRP A 93 0.85 7.31 18.26
CA TRP A 93 0.97 8.69 17.79
C TRP A 93 1.44 8.74 16.32
N MET A 94 2.16 7.73 15.85
CA MET A 94 2.64 7.65 14.48
C MET A 94 1.46 7.43 13.53
N THR A 95 0.57 6.50 13.86
CA THR A 95 -0.69 6.29 13.13
C THR A 95 -1.55 7.55 13.14
N LEU A 96 -1.60 8.28 14.26
CA LEU A 96 -2.30 9.57 14.35
C LEU A 96 -1.72 10.60 13.37
N VAL A 97 -0.41 10.83 13.37
CA VAL A 97 0.24 11.78 12.45
C VAL A 97 -0.02 11.37 10.99
N GLY A 98 0.16 10.09 10.67
CA GLY A 98 -0.09 9.58 9.32
C GLY A 98 -1.53 9.79 8.87
N MET A 99 -2.51 9.59 9.76
CA MET A 99 -3.94 9.82 9.47
C MET A 99 -4.29 11.30 9.32
N ILE A 100 -3.66 12.20 10.09
CA ILE A 100 -3.85 13.66 9.91
C ILE A 100 -3.42 14.08 8.50
N PHE A 101 -2.27 13.60 8.02
CA PHE A 101 -1.81 13.91 6.67
C PHE A 101 -2.61 13.19 5.59
N ALA A 102 -3.01 11.94 5.80
CA ALA A 102 -3.81 11.20 4.83
C ALA A 102 -5.23 11.79 4.68
N ILE A 103 -5.98 11.87 5.77
CA ILE A 103 -7.39 12.29 5.73
C ILE A 103 -7.50 13.82 5.75
N GLY A 104 -6.83 14.48 6.69
CA GLY A 104 -6.91 15.94 6.83
C GLY A 104 -6.32 16.68 5.64
N VAL A 105 -5.06 16.40 5.32
CA VAL A 105 -4.32 17.13 4.27
C VAL A 105 -4.62 16.56 2.88
N ALA A 106 -4.31 15.30 2.62
CA ALA A 106 -4.36 14.75 1.26
C ALA A 106 -5.79 14.55 0.72
N LYS A 107 -6.77 14.33 1.60
CA LYS A 107 -8.18 14.16 1.20
C LYS A 107 -9.01 15.43 1.38
N HIS A 108 -9.11 15.98 2.60
CA HIS A 108 -10.08 17.05 2.87
C HIS A 108 -9.65 18.45 2.45
N LEU A 109 -8.34 18.75 2.44
CA LEU A 109 -7.84 20.06 1.97
C LEU A 109 -8.17 20.31 0.50
N TYR A 110 -8.25 19.25 -0.30
CA TYR A 110 -8.62 19.30 -1.72
C TYR A 110 -10.12 19.21 -1.97
N GLY A 111 -10.96 19.12 -0.94
CA GLY A 111 -12.41 19.12 -1.09
C GLY A 111 -13.10 17.82 -0.70
N GLY A 112 -12.37 16.73 -0.45
CA GLY A 112 -12.91 15.45 0.00
C GLY A 112 -12.78 14.34 -1.05
N LEU A 113 -13.61 13.30 -0.94
CA LEU A 113 -13.60 12.15 -1.85
C LEU A 113 -13.84 12.60 -3.30
N GLY A 114 -13.00 12.11 -4.23
CA GLY A 114 -13.12 12.42 -5.65
C GLY A 114 -12.40 13.70 -6.09
N GLN A 115 -11.74 14.40 -5.16
CA GLN A 115 -10.95 15.61 -5.47
C GLN A 115 -9.47 15.46 -5.08
N ASN A 116 -9.08 14.34 -4.47
CA ASN A 116 -7.70 14.09 -4.10
C ASN A 116 -6.84 13.81 -5.33
N ILE A 117 -5.79 14.62 -5.51
CA ILE A 117 -4.83 14.49 -6.61
C ILE A 117 -3.96 13.25 -6.43
N PHE A 118 -3.62 12.93 -5.18
CA PHE A 118 -2.77 11.82 -4.79
C PHE A 118 -3.57 10.77 -4.03
N ASN A 119 -3.06 9.54 -3.99
CA ASN A 119 -3.57 8.52 -3.08
C ASN A 119 -3.36 9.00 -1.62
N PRO A 120 -4.43 9.22 -0.82
CA PRO A 120 -4.29 9.85 0.50
C PRO A 120 -3.49 9.01 1.49
N ALA A 121 -3.65 7.69 1.48
CA ALA A 121 -2.92 6.78 2.35
C ALA A 121 -1.41 6.86 2.08
N MET A 122 -1.02 6.92 0.80
CA MET A 122 0.38 7.00 0.42
C MET A 122 1.03 8.34 0.79
N ILE A 123 0.28 9.45 0.80
CA ILE A 123 0.78 10.72 1.35
C ILE A 123 1.06 10.60 2.85
N GLY A 124 0.14 10.00 3.61
CA GLY A 124 0.37 9.72 5.03
C GLY A 124 1.64 8.88 5.24
N PHE A 125 1.80 7.80 4.47
CA PHE A 125 2.99 6.94 4.52
C PHE A 125 4.27 7.72 4.17
N ALA A 126 4.25 8.54 3.12
CA ALA A 126 5.41 9.32 2.69
C ALA A 126 5.87 10.31 3.77
N VAL A 127 4.93 10.96 4.47
CA VAL A 127 5.27 11.83 5.60
C VAL A 127 5.92 11.02 6.72
N LEU A 128 5.36 9.86 7.06
CA LEU A 128 5.90 9.04 8.14
C LEU A 128 7.31 8.53 7.87
N ILE A 129 7.59 8.03 6.67
CA ILE A 129 8.90 7.49 6.33
C ILE A 129 9.98 8.57 6.20
N ILE A 130 9.62 9.79 5.80
CA ILE A 130 10.56 10.91 5.71
C ILE A 130 10.82 11.50 7.10
N SER A 131 9.78 11.69 7.91
CA SER A 131 9.87 12.38 9.21
C SER A 131 10.33 11.47 10.35
N PHE A 132 10.03 10.17 10.28
CA PHE A 132 10.24 9.21 11.38
C PHE A 132 10.88 7.89 10.88
N PRO A 133 12.07 7.95 10.25
CA PRO A 133 12.68 6.79 9.61
C PRO A 133 13.05 5.67 10.59
N VAL A 134 13.44 6.01 11.83
CA VAL A 134 13.84 5.01 12.84
C VAL A 134 12.67 4.11 13.21
N GLN A 135 11.48 4.69 13.44
CA GLN A 135 10.29 3.91 13.77
C GLN A 135 9.81 3.10 12.57
N MET A 136 9.94 3.63 11.35
CA MET A 136 9.54 2.96 10.11
C MET A 136 10.39 1.73 9.73
N THR A 137 11.51 1.48 10.41
CA THR A 137 12.34 0.28 10.18
C THR A 137 12.13 -0.81 11.25
N GLN A 138 11.34 -0.55 12.31
CA GLN A 138 11.10 -1.49 13.40
C GLN A 138 9.90 -2.41 13.11
N TRP A 139 10.05 -3.29 12.12
CA TRP A 139 9.00 -4.24 11.74
C TRP A 139 8.94 -5.43 12.68
N SER A 140 7.73 -5.97 12.91
CA SER A 140 7.56 -7.22 13.65
C SER A 140 8.25 -8.37 12.90
N ALA A 141 8.97 -9.22 13.63
CA ALA A 141 9.53 -10.44 13.08
C ALA A 141 8.41 -11.43 12.70
N PRO A 142 8.60 -12.25 11.66
CA PRO A 142 7.72 -13.38 11.41
C PRO A 142 7.67 -14.27 12.66
N LEU A 143 6.48 -14.67 13.09
CA LEU A 143 6.28 -15.41 14.36
C LEU A 143 7.05 -16.73 14.41
N SER A 144 7.35 -17.34 13.26
CA SER A 144 8.18 -18.55 13.17
C SER A 144 9.67 -18.31 13.46
N LEU A 145 10.13 -17.06 13.39
CA LEU A 145 11.52 -16.64 13.60
C LEU A 145 11.69 -15.77 14.85
N ALA A 146 10.60 -15.19 15.35
CA ALA A 146 10.60 -14.33 16.53
C ALA A 146 11.04 -15.10 17.79
N GLY A 147 11.84 -14.46 18.64
CA GLY A 147 12.21 -15.01 19.94
C GLY A 147 11.07 -14.91 20.96
N HIS A 148 10.17 -13.94 20.77
CA HIS A 148 8.95 -13.77 21.56
C HIS A 148 7.80 -13.33 20.65
N ALA A 149 6.63 -13.94 20.83
CA ALA A 149 5.41 -13.61 20.11
C ALA A 149 4.46 -12.80 21.01
N PRO A 150 4.35 -11.47 20.84
CA PRO A 150 3.51 -10.65 21.69
C PRO A 150 2.04 -11.10 21.62
N ASN A 151 1.44 -11.35 22.77
CA ASN A 151 0.00 -11.58 22.84
C ASN A 151 -0.77 -10.26 22.61
N PHE A 152 -2.10 -10.32 22.63
CA PHE A 152 -2.94 -9.14 22.39
C PHE A 152 -2.68 -8.01 23.39
N THR A 153 -2.57 -8.33 24.68
CA THR A 153 -2.35 -7.34 25.75
C THR A 153 -0.97 -6.70 25.69
N GLU A 154 0.07 -7.49 25.40
CA GLU A 154 1.44 -7.01 25.22
C GLU A 154 1.56 -6.15 23.95
N SER A 155 0.87 -6.53 22.87
CA SER A 155 0.81 -5.70 21.66
C SER A 155 0.15 -4.35 21.95
N LEU A 156 -0.90 -4.33 22.79
CA LEU A 156 -1.57 -3.10 23.20
C LEU A 156 -0.65 -2.22 24.07
N SER A 157 0.07 -2.83 25.02
CA SER A 157 0.98 -2.11 25.92
C SER A 157 2.20 -1.56 25.19
N LEU A 158 2.71 -2.26 24.19
CA LEU A 158 3.77 -1.77 23.29
C LEU A 158 3.28 -0.56 22.48
N ILE A 159 2.14 -0.66 21.81
CA ILE A 159 1.63 0.40 20.92
C ILE A 159 1.25 1.67 21.68
N PHE A 160 0.59 1.54 22.84
CA PHE A 160 0.01 2.68 23.56
C PHE A 160 0.86 3.19 24.73
N ALA A 161 1.65 2.33 25.36
CA ALA A 161 2.43 2.66 26.54
C ALA A 161 3.95 2.52 26.35
N ASP A 162 4.41 2.02 25.20
CA ASP A 162 5.84 1.76 24.91
C ASP A 162 6.50 0.86 25.99
N THR A 163 5.74 -0.13 26.46
CA THR A 163 6.17 -1.04 27.54
C THR A 163 6.42 -2.44 26.99
N LEU A 164 7.66 -2.92 27.17
CA LEU A 164 8.08 -4.26 26.81
C LEU A 164 7.63 -5.28 27.88
N PRO A 165 7.34 -6.55 27.49
CA PRO A 165 7.13 -7.63 28.44
C PRO A 165 8.38 -7.89 29.29
N ASP A 166 8.18 -8.29 30.55
CA ASP A 166 9.27 -8.52 31.51
C ASP A 166 10.28 -9.54 30.98
N GLY A 167 11.56 -9.14 30.93
CA GLY A 167 12.66 -10.00 30.48
C GLY A 167 12.77 -10.20 28.96
N VAL A 168 11.94 -9.50 28.16
CA VAL A 168 11.97 -9.57 26.70
C VAL A 168 12.66 -8.34 26.12
N ASN A 169 13.72 -8.58 25.33
CA ASN A 169 14.37 -7.51 24.57
C ASN A 169 13.60 -7.20 23.29
N LEU A 170 13.68 -5.95 22.83
CA LEU A 170 13.02 -5.50 21.61
C LEU A 170 13.40 -6.37 20.38
N ASP A 171 14.68 -6.75 20.28
CA ASP A 171 15.22 -7.59 19.19
C ASP A 171 14.60 -9.00 19.11
N ALA A 172 13.92 -9.46 20.16
CA ALA A 172 13.20 -10.73 20.14
C ALA A 172 11.84 -10.62 19.41
N ILE A 173 11.34 -9.39 19.24
CA ILE A 173 10.02 -9.06 18.69
C ILE A 173 10.14 -8.44 17.29
N ILE A 174 11.17 -7.61 17.07
CA ILE A 174 11.37 -6.90 15.80
C ILE A 174 12.45 -7.54 14.93
N SER A 175 12.36 -7.36 13.62
CA SER A 175 13.40 -7.72 12.67
C SER A 175 13.41 -6.78 11.47
N ALA A 176 14.56 -6.66 10.81
CA ALA A 176 14.62 -6.05 9.48
C ALA A 176 13.75 -6.84 8.49
N THR A 177 13.10 -6.13 7.56
CA THR A 177 12.35 -6.79 6.48
C THR A 177 13.31 -7.48 5.49
N PRO A 178 12.84 -8.40 4.63
CA PRO A 178 13.67 -8.97 3.56
C PRO A 178 14.28 -7.90 2.64
N LEU A 179 13.51 -6.85 2.31
CA LEU A 179 14.01 -5.73 1.49
C LEU A 179 15.07 -4.91 2.24
N ASP A 180 14.85 -4.63 3.52
CA ASP A 180 15.86 -3.97 4.38
C ASP A 180 17.14 -4.80 4.48
N THR A 181 17.01 -6.10 4.69
CA THR A 181 18.15 -7.01 4.83
C THR A 181 19.00 -7.05 3.58
N VAL A 182 18.36 -7.15 2.40
CA VAL A 182 19.05 -7.04 1.10
C VAL A 182 19.77 -5.71 0.97
N ARG A 183 19.07 -4.60 1.26
CA ARG A 183 19.64 -3.25 1.14
C ARG A 183 20.84 -3.04 2.04
N THR A 184 20.72 -3.36 3.33
CA THR A 184 21.78 -3.16 4.31
C THR A 184 22.97 -4.06 4.01
N GLY A 185 22.74 -5.31 3.61
CA GLY A 185 23.83 -6.22 3.19
C GLY A 185 24.58 -5.72 1.95
N LEU A 186 23.87 -5.22 0.94
CA LEU A 186 24.50 -4.64 -0.26
C LEU A 186 25.29 -3.37 0.07
N MET A 187 24.81 -2.55 1.01
CA MET A 187 25.57 -1.39 1.52
C MET A 187 26.85 -1.80 2.26
N GLN A 188 26.86 -2.99 2.86
CA GLN A 188 28.04 -3.60 3.48
C GLN A 188 28.94 -4.33 2.47
N GLN A 189 28.68 -4.18 1.17
CA GLN A 189 29.42 -4.82 0.07
C GLN A 189 29.34 -6.35 0.06
N HIS A 190 28.34 -6.93 0.73
CA HIS A 190 28.05 -8.35 0.59
C HIS A 190 27.29 -8.62 -0.71
N THR A 191 27.51 -9.79 -1.28
CA THR A 191 26.75 -10.28 -2.43
C THR A 191 25.37 -10.81 -1.98
N LEU A 192 24.41 -10.86 -2.90
CA LEU A 192 23.09 -11.41 -2.60
C LEU A 192 23.12 -12.86 -2.07
N ASP A 193 24.04 -13.69 -2.55
CA ASP A 193 24.19 -15.07 -2.08
C ASP A 193 24.67 -15.13 -0.62
N GLU A 194 25.61 -14.27 -0.24
CA GLU A 194 26.07 -14.14 1.14
C GLU A 194 24.96 -13.63 2.07
N ILE A 195 24.18 -12.65 1.61
CA ILE A 195 23.06 -12.09 2.37
C ILE A 195 21.96 -13.14 2.58
N HIS A 196 21.59 -13.87 1.54
CA HIS A 196 20.61 -14.95 1.61
C HIS A 196 21.09 -16.10 2.48
N GLY A 197 22.38 -16.46 2.42
CA GLY A 197 22.97 -17.51 3.25
C GLY A 197 23.11 -17.14 4.72
N ALA A 198 23.32 -15.85 5.03
CA ALA A 198 23.56 -15.38 6.40
C ALA A 198 22.26 -15.13 7.20
N SER A 199 21.13 -14.87 6.54
CA SER A 199 19.89 -14.48 7.21
C SER A 199 18.78 -15.52 7.06
N ARG A 200 18.09 -15.81 8.18
CA ARG A 200 16.93 -16.71 8.21
C ARG A 200 15.63 -16.05 7.73
N ILE A 201 15.66 -14.76 7.38
CA ILE A 201 14.47 -14.00 6.97
C ILE A 201 13.98 -14.36 5.57
N PHE A 202 14.83 -14.99 4.75
CA PHE A 202 14.52 -15.37 3.38
C PHE A 202 13.78 -16.70 3.32
N GLY A 203 12.68 -16.73 2.57
CA GLY A 203 11.85 -17.91 2.33
C GLY A 203 12.25 -18.64 1.04
N GLN A 204 11.27 -19.24 0.36
CA GLN A 204 11.52 -19.96 -0.90
C GLN A 204 11.72 -19.02 -2.10
N ILE A 205 10.97 -17.93 -2.16
CA ILE A 205 10.93 -16.98 -3.28
C ILE A 205 11.09 -15.51 -2.85
N GLY A 206 10.93 -15.22 -1.57
CA GLY A 206 10.76 -13.92 -0.93
C GLY A 206 11.19 -13.98 0.53
N GLY A 207 10.37 -13.44 1.44
CA GLY A 207 10.61 -13.50 2.88
C GLY A 207 9.74 -14.54 3.59
N VAL A 208 10.26 -15.13 4.66
CA VAL A 208 9.49 -16.00 5.57
C VAL A 208 8.25 -15.24 6.05
N GLY A 209 7.08 -15.83 5.86
CA GLY A 209 5.78 -15.20 6.14
C GLY A 209 5.33 -14.17 5.11
N SER A 210 6.23 -13.29 4.64
CA SER A 210 5.93 -12.24 3.65
C SER A 210 5.40 -12.80 2.33
N GLU A 211 5.93 -13.92 1.85
CA GLU A 211 5.44 -14.58 0.62
C GLU A 211 3.95 -14.95 0.70
N TRP A 212 3.53 -15.47 1.86
CA TRP A 212 2.14 -15.85 2.11
C TRP A 212 1.23 -14.63 2.16
N VAL A 213 1.69 -13.53 2.77
CA VAL A 213 0.95 -12.27 2.79
C VAL A 213 0.80 -11.71 1.38
N ALA A 214 1.87 -11.73 0.57
CA ALA A 214 1.81 -11.32 -0.83
C ALA A 214 0.83 -12.18 -1.64
N ALA A 215 0.88 -13.51 -1.50
CA ALA A 215 -0.04 -14.42 -2.15
C ALA A 215 -1.51 -14.17 -1.74
N ALA A 216 -1.75 -13.90 -0.46
CA ALA A 216 -3.09 -13.59 0.03
C ALA A 216 -3.63 -12.25 -0.51
N TYR A 217 -2.78 -11.22 -0.64
CA TYR A 217 -3.15 -9.99 -1.35
C TYR A 217 -3.40 -10.23 -2.83
N LEU A 218 -2.63 -11.10 -3.49
CA LEU A 218 -2.90 -11.48 -4.88
C LEU A 218 -4.28 -12.13 -5.04
N VAL A 219 -4.65 -13.06 -4.14
CA VAL A 219 -5.99 -13.67 -4.13
C VAL A 219 -7.09 -12.61 -3.98
N GLY A 220 -6.92 -11.68 -3.03
CA GLY A 220 -7.82 -10.55 -2.84
C GLY A 220 -7.92 -9.64 -4.08
N GLY A 221 -6.79 -9.37 -4.73
CA GLY A 221 -6.71 -8.58 -5.95
C GLY A 221 -7.35 -9.24 -7.17
N ILE A 222 -7.17 -10.56 -7.32
CA ILE A 222 -7.86 -11.35 -8.36
C ILE A 222 -9.37 -11.30 -8.13
N ALA A 223 -9.84 -11.37 -6.87
CA ALA A 223 -11.25 -11.20 -6.55
C ALA A 223 -11.79 -9.81 -6.95
N LEU A 224 -11.04 -8.73 -6.70
CA LEU A 224 -11.41 -7.38 -7.16
C LEU A 224 -11.56 -7.29 -8.68
N TRP A 225 -10.68 -7.96 -9.41
CA TRP A 225 -10.77 -8.05 -10.86
C TRP A 225 -11.97 -8.88 -11.31
N ALA A 226 -12.21 -10.04 -10.68
CA ALA A 226 -13.35 -10.91 -10.97
C ALA A 226 -14.70 -10.20 -10.73
N PHE A 227 -14.79 -9.38 -9.68
CA PHE A 227 -15.95 -8.55 -9.38
C PHE A 227 -16.05 -7.30 -10.28
N ARG A 228 -15.12 -7.10 -11.21
CA ARG A 228 -15.05 -5.96 -12.15
C ARG A 228 -15.03 -4.61 -11.46
N ILE A 229 -14.47 -4.54 -10.26
CA ILE A 229 -14.23 -3.27 -9.56
C ILE A 229 -12.99 -2.60 -10.12
N VAL A 230 -11.94 -3.40 -10.30
CA VAL A 230 -10.63 -2.92 -10.74
C VAL A 230 -10.35 -3.36 -12.17
N PRO A 231 -9.91 -2.44 -13.06
CA PRO A 231 -9.43 -2.79 -14.39
C PRO A 231 -8.12 -3.58 -14.31
N TRP A 232 -7.97 -4.65 -15.11
CA TRP A 232 -6.75 -5.47 -15.13
C TRP A 232 -5.50 -4.70 -15.60
N GLN A 233 -5.70 -3.62 -16.36
CA GLN A 233 -4.63 -2.87 -16.99
C GLN A 233 -3.61 -2.35 -15.97
N VAL A 234 -4.06 -1.80 -14.84
CA VAL A 234 -3.15 -1.19 -13.86
C VAL A 234 -2.33 -2.25 -13.11
N PRO A 235 -2.93 -3.28 -12.48
CA PRO A 235 -2.16 -4.30 -11.75
C PRO A 235 -1.18 -5.05 -12.66
N VAL A 236 -1.63 -5.46 -13.85
CA VAL A 236 -0.78 -6.23 -14.78
C VAL A 236 0.36 -5.37 -15.30
N ALA A 237 0.11 -4.10 -15.67
CA ALA A 237 1.17 -3.22 -16.11
C ALA A 237 2.16 -2.90 -14.99
N PHE A 238 1.70 -2.73 -13.76
CA PHE A 238 2.55 -2.52 -12.60
C PHE A 238 3.49 -3.70 -12.35
N LEU A 239 2.95 -4.92 -12.31
CA LEU A 239 3.76 -6.13 -12.14
C LEU A 239 4.69 -6.36 -13.33
N ALA A 240 4.27 -6.06 -14.56
CA ALA A 240 5.12 -6.11 -15.74
C ALA A 240 6.27 -5.08 -15.64
N GLY A 241 5.99 -3.87 -15.16
CA GLY A 241 7.01 -2.84 -14.92
C GLY A 241 8.08 -3.34 -13.95
N ILE A 242 7.68 -3.97 -12.84
CA ILE A 242 8.60 -4.60 -11.89
C ILE A 242 9.38 -5.73 -12.56
N TRP A 243 8.70 -6.66 -13.22
CA TRP A 243 9.33 -7.83 -13.83
C TRP A 243 10.38 -7.46 -14.87
N LEU A 244 10.05 -6.53 -15.78
CA LEU A 244 10.94 -6.12 -16.86
C LEU A 244 12.17 -5.38 -16.33
N THR A 245 11.98 -4.46 -15.39
CA THR A 245 13.10 -3.69 -14.83
C THR A 245 13.99 -4.51 -13.92
N ALA A 246 13.40 -5.24 -12.97
CA ALA A 246 14.16 -6.10 -12.07
C ALA A 246 14.83 -7.24 -12.85
N GLY A 247 14.15 -7.81 -13.86
CA GLY A 247 14.72 -8.83 -14.73
C GLY A 247 15.92 -8.31 -15.54
N PHE A 248 15.83 -7.10 -16.09
CA PHE A 248 16.94 -6.48 -16.81
C PHE A 248 18.15 -6.20 -15.89
N LEU A 249 17.92 -5.63 -14.71
CA LEU A 249 18.99 -5.34 -13.74
C LEU A 249 19.62 -6.62 -13.19
N HIS A 250 18.80 -7.62 -12.84
CA HIS A 250 19.28 -8.91 -12.35
C HIS A 250 20.07 -9.68 -13.42
N TRP A 251 19.67 -9.58 -14.70
CA TRP A 251 20.44 -10.15 -15.80
C TRP A 251 21.81 -9.50 -15.97
N PHE A 252 21.92 -8.19 -15.68
CA PHE A 252 23.18 -7.45 -15.77
C PHE A 252 24.15 -7.80 -14.64
N ASP A 253 23.65 -7.89 -13.40
CA ASP A 253 24.43 -8.26 -12.22
C ASP A 253 23.56 -9.00 -11.20
N THR A 254 23.67 -10.32 -11.19
CA THR A 254 22.91 -11.21 -10.32
C THR A 254 23.31 -11.10 -8.85
N GLY A 255 24.52 -10.63 -8.56
CA GLY A 255 25.05 -10.48 -7.20
C GLY A 255 24.63 -9.17 -6.53
N ARG A 256 24.20 -8.17 -7.31
CA ARG A 256 23.84 -6.84 -6.83
C ARG A 256 22.34 -6.54 -6.88
N TYR A 257 21.62 -7.08 -7.85
CA TYR A 257 20.20 -6.76 -8.04
C TYR A 257 19.32 -7.97 -7.77
N ALA A 258 18.34 -7.80 -6.88
CA ALA A 258 17.43 -8.88 -6.52
C ALA A 258 16.55 -9.30 -7.71
N ALA A 259 16.34 -10.60 -7.82
CA ALA A 259 15.59 -11.20 -8.91
C ALA A 259 14.13 -10.70 -9.01
N PRO A 260 13.53 -10.72 -10.23
CA PRO A 260 12.19 -10.17 -10.43
C PRO A 260 11.10 -10.91 -9.64
N TRP A 261 11.20 -12.23 -9.48
CA TRP A 261 10.24 -13.01 -8.67
C TRP A 261 10.27 -12.61 -7.19
N PHE A 262 11.46 -12.35 -6.65
CA PHE A 262 11.62 -11.85 -5.28
C PHE A 262 10.94 -10.50 -5.09
N GLN A 263 11.15 -9.57 -6.03
CA GLN A 263 10.53 -8.25 -5.95
C GLN A 263 9.00 -8.29 -6.05
N ILE A 264 8.45 -9.22 -6.83
CA ILE A 264 7.01 -9.44 -6.94
C ILE A 264 6.44 -10.14 -5.70
N ALA A 265 7.19 -11.05 -5.09
CA ALA A 265 6.79 -11.79 -3.88
C ALA A 265 6.75 -10.93 -2.60
N MET A 266 7.09 -9.64 -2.68
CA MET A 266 6.98 -8.71 -1.56
C MET A 266 5.51 -8.30 -1.33
N PRO A 267 5.01 -8.31 -0.08
CA PRO A 267 3.64 -7.91 0.24
C PRO A 267 3.25 -6.54 -0.32
N SER A 268 4.18 -5.58 -0.25
CA SER A 268 3.98 -4.22 -0.74
C SER A 268 3.79 -4.14 -2.25
N SER A 269 4.42 -5.03 -3.02
CA SER A 269 4.22 -5.10 -4.47
C SER A 269 2.80 -5.54 -4.82
N MET A 270 2.26 -6.53 -4.10
CA MET A 270 0.89 -7.02 -4.31
C MET A 270 -0.17 -6.05 -3.78
N LEU A 271 0.03 -5.52 -2.57
CA LEU A 271 -0.82 -4.48 -2.00
C LEU A 271 -0.83 -3.24 -2.91
N GLY A 272 0.35 -2.83 -3.37
CA GLY A 272 0.58 -1.77 -4.33
C GLY A 272 -0.18 -1.96 -5.63
N ALA A 273 0.00 -3.10 -6.27
CA ALA A 273 -0.58 -3.40 -7.58
C ALA A 273 -2.11 -3.43 -7.59
N PHE A 274 -2.73 -4.04 -6.57
CA PHE A 274 -4.15 -4.37 -6.59
C PHE A 274 -5.05 -3.49 -5.73
N PHE A 275 -4.49 -2.76 -4.75
CA PHE A 275 -5.28 -1.99 -3.79
C PHE A 275 -4.89 -0.51 -3.73
N ILE A 276 -3.64 -0.16 -4.05
CA ILE A 276 -3.16 1.23 -3.96
C ILE A 276 -3.14 1.89 -5.34
N ALA A 277 -2.48 1.27 -6.33
CA ALA A 277 -2.34 1.80 -7.69
C ALA A 277 -3.68 1.89 -8.43
N THR A 278 -4.65 1.09 -8.00
CA THR A 278 -5.98 0.96 -8.60
C THR A 278 -7.02 1.88 -7.95
N ASP A 279 -6.58 2.89 -7.19
CA ASP A 279 -7.45 3.92 -6.63
C ASP A 279 -8.26 4.59 -7.77
N PRO A 280 -9.61 4.55 -7.72
CA PRO A 280 -10.45 5.13 -8.77
C PRO A 280 -10.34 6.65 -8.88
N VAL A 281 -9.80 7.36 -7.87
CA VAL A 281 -9.75 8.83 -7.88
C VAL A 281 -8.43 9.36 -8.42
N SER A 282 -7.29 8.91 -7.88
CA SER A 282 -5.97 9.45 -8.25
C SER A 282 -5.32 8.73 -9.42
N GLY A 283 -5.91 7.64 -9.91
CA GLY A 283 -5.39 6.84 -11.02
C GLY A 283 -5.82 7.34 -12.40
N SER A 284 -5.13 6.88 -13.44
CA SER A 284 -5.48 7.21 -14.83
C SER A 284 -6.84 6.63 -15.24
N THR A 285 -7.62 7.45 -15.94
CA THR A 285 -8.98 7.09 -16.36
C THR A 285 -9.02 6.38 -17.71
N THR A 286 -8.06 6.64 -18.61
CA THR A 286 -8.07 6.09 -19.96
C THR A 286 -7.48 4.66 -20.00
N PRO A 287 -7.92 3.77 -20.91
CA PRO A 287 -7.39 2.41 -20.98
C PRO A 287 -5.89 2.34 -21.28
N LYS A 288 -5.38 3.21 -22.16
CA LYS A 288 -3.94 3.29 -22.48
C LYS A 288 -3.16 3.97 -21.35
N GLY A 289 -3.72 5.03 -20.76
CA GLY A 289 -3.11 5.74 -19.64
C GLY A 289 -2.94 4.84 -18.42
N ARG A 290 -3.89 3.95 -18.13
CA ARG A 290 -3.78 2.92 -17.08
C ARG A 290 -2.57 2.00 -17.27
N LEU A 291 -2.26 1.61 -18.51
CA LEU A 291 -1.08 0.79 -18.80
C LEU A 291 0.22 1.59 -18.61
N ILE A 292 0.27 2.84 -19.07
CA ILE A 292 1.43 3.72 -18.89
C ILE A 292 1.65 4.01 -17.40
N PHE A 293 0.58 4.33 -16.67
CA PHE A 293 0.59 4.58 -15.24
C PHE A 293 1.13 3.37 -14.47
N GLY A 294 0.55 2.19 -14.70
CA GLY A 294 0.98 0.96 -14.03
C GLY A 294 2.43 0.64 -14.34
N LEU A 295 2.80 0.58 -15.63
CA LEU A 295 4.17 0.25 -16.05
C LEU A 295 5.20 1.25 -15.51
N GLY A 296 4.90 2.54 -15.53
CA GLY A 296 5.74 3.58 -14.95
C GLY A 296 5.91 3.45 -13.44
N ALA A 297 4.82 3.18 -12.70
CA ALA A 297 4.88 2.99 -11.26
C ALA A 297 5.67 1.71 -10.88
N GLY A 298 5.50 0.62 -11.64
CA GLY A 298 6.28 -0.60 -11.46
C GLY A 298 7.76 -0.40 -11.77
N PHE A 299 8.07 0.30 -12.87
CA PHE A 299 9.43 0.69 -13.23
C PHE A 299 10.10 1.51 -12.12
N LEU A 300 9.44 2.58 -11.68
CA LEU A 300 9.96 3.47 -10.63
C LEU A 300 10.15 2.73 -9.31
N THR A 301 9.29 1.74 -9.01
CA THR A 301 9.40 0.95 -7.78
C THR A 301 10.75 0.26 -7.71
N VAL A 302 11.15 -0.40 -8.80
CA VAL A 302 12.44 -1.11 -8.87
C VAL A 302 13.61 -0.13 -8.86
N ILE A 303 13.51 1.00 -9.57
CA ILE A 303 14.55 2.03 -9.55
C ILE A 303 14.78 2.56 -8.13
N ILE A 304 13.71 2.83 -7.37
CA ILE A 304 13.83 3.31 -5.98
C ILE A 304 14.39 2.21 -5.08
N ARG A 305 13.98 0.95 -5.26
CA ARG A 305 14.55 -0.18 -4.48
C ARG A 305 16.04 -0.39 -4.75
N ALA A 306 16.47 -0.25 -6.00
CA ALA A 306 17.84 -0.51 -6.42
C ALA A 306 18.80 0.67 -6.16
N PHE A 307 18.33 1.91 -6.38
CA PHE A 307 19.18 3.11 -6.37
C PHE A 307 18.73 4.18 -5.38
N GLY A 308 17.51 4.09 -4.85
CA GLY A 308 16.94 5.08 -3.94
C GLY A 308 17.40 4.92 -2.49
N GLY A 309 16.95 5.85 -1.65
CA GLY A 309 17.21 5.90 -0.19
C GLY A 309 16.38 4.94 0.66
N TYR A 310 15.32 4.35 0.09
CA TYR A 310 14.35 3.54 0.82
C TYR A 310 14.34 2.08 0.35
N PRO A 311 14.21 1.09 1.26
CA PRO A 311 14.13 -0.33 0.92
C PRO A 311 12.90 -0.67 0.09
N ASP A 312 11.82 0.09 0.25
CA ASP A 312 10.62 -0.02 -0.57
C ASP A 312 10.35 1.25 -1.37
N GLY A 313 9.87 1.07 -2.60
CA GLY A 313 9.66 2.14 -3.58
C GLY A 313 8.21 2.32 -4.00
N VAL A 314 7.29 1.43 -3.60
CA VAL A 314 5.91 1.38 -4.14
C VAL A 314 5.16 2.69 -3.90
N ALA A 315 5.13 3.17 -2.65
CA ALA A 315 4.38 4.37 -2.28
C ALA A 315 4.85 5.60 -3.07
N PHE A 316 6.16 5.86 -3.08
CA PHE A 316 6.74 6.99 -3.82
C PHE A 316 6.52 6.88 -5.32
N SER A 317 6.62 5.68 -5.88
CA SER A 317 6.37 5.45 -7.31
C SER A 317 4.95 5.76 -7.70
N ILE A 318 3.97 5.34 -6.88
CA ILE A 318 2.56 5.62 -7.12
C ILE A 318 2.29 7.12 -6.99
N LEU A 319 2.84 7.80 -5.97
CA LEU A 319 2.68 9.25 -5.81
C LEU A 319 3.26 10.04 -6.98
N LEU A 320 4.47 9.68 -7.43
CA LEU A 320 5.09 10.27 -8.62
C LEU A 320 4.24 10.04 -9.87
N MET A 321 3.69 8.85 -10.04
CA MET A 321 2.81 8.58 -11.18
C MET A 321 1.45 9.26 -11.05
N ASN A 322 0.91 9.47 -9.85
CA ASN A 322 -0.32 10.26 -9.66
C ASN A 322 -0.12 11.70 -10.15
N LEU A 323 1.06 12.29 -9.90
CA LEU A 323 1.40 13.62 -10.44
C LEU A 323 1.38 13.65 -11.97
N CYS A 324 1.78 12.54 -12.61
CA CYS A 324 1.80 12.41 -14.07
C CYS A 324 0.42 12.10 -14.69
N VAL A 325 -0.58 11.69 -13.90
CA VAL A 325 -1.89 11.25 -14.41
C VAL A 325 -2.57 12.29 -15.30
N PRO A 326 -2.66 13.59 -14.95
CA PRO A 326 -3.30 14.59 -15.81
C PRO A 326 -2.66 14.69 -17.20
N LEU A 327 -1.33 14.58 -17.27
CA LEU A 327 -0.58 14.60 -18.53
C LEU A 327 -0.81 13.31 -19.33
N ILE A 328 -0.74 12.16 -18.65
CA ILE A 328 -0.98 10.85 -19.26
C ILE A 328 -2.39 10.81 -19.86
N ASP A 329 -3.40 11.22 -19.11
CA ASP A 329 -4.80 11.19 -19.55
C ASP A 329 -5.02 12.15 -20.72
N ALA A 330 -4.41 13.34 -20.71
CA ALA A 330 -4.47 14.28 -21.83
C ALA A 330 -3.92 13.69 -23.13
N TRP A 331 -2.83 12.92 -23.08
CA TRP A 331 -2.21 12.30 -24.26
C TRP A 331 -2.83 10.97 -24.68
N THR A 332 -3.62 10.34 -23.81
CA THR A 332 -4.18 9.01 -24.04
C THR A 332 -5.69 9.02 -24.26
N GLN A 333 -6.29 10.19 -24.43
CA GLN A 333 -7.72 10.33 -24.70
C GLN A 333 -8.11 9.48 -25.93
N PRO A 334 -9.10 8.59 -25.79
CA PRO A 334 -9.60 7.83 -26.92
C PRO A 334 -10.26 8.78 -27.93
N ARG A 335 -10.12 8.46 -29.22
CA ARG A 335 -10.80 9.23 -30.28
C ARG A 335 -12.31 9.17 -30.06
N VAL A 336 -12.97 10.33 -30.16
CA VAL A 336 -14.44 10.41 -30.08
C VAL A 336 -15.02 9.58 -31.24
N PHE A 337 -15.99 8.72 -30.92
CA PHE A 337 -16.64 7.88 -31.92
C PHE A 337 -17.37 8.78 -32.94
N GLY A 338 -17.05 8.65 -34.24
CA GLY A 338 -17.74 9.37 -35.31
C GLY A 338 -16.94 10.48 -36.02
N THR A 339 -15.69 10.76 -35.65
CA THR A 339 -14.82 11.63 -36.47
C THR A 339 -14.28 10.88 -37.69
N ALA A 340 -14.46 11.47 -38.88
CA ALA A 340 -13.93 10.96 -40.14
C ALA A 340 -12.39 10.89 -40.08
N LYS A 341 -11.81 9.91 -40.79
CA LYS A 341 -10.36 9.84 -40.99
C LYS A 341 -9.95 11.01 -41.89
N ASP A 342 -9.29 11.99 -41.31
CA ASP A 342 -8.41 12.89 -42.06
C ASP A 342 -7.04 12.24 -42.26
#